data_AF-A0A2K9PMU6-F1
#
_entry.id   AF-A0A2K9PMU6-F1
#
_cell.length_a   1.000
_cell.length_b   1.000
_cell.length_c   1.000
_cell.angle_alpha   90.00
_cell.angle_beta   90.00
_cell.angle_gamma   90.00
#
_symmetry.space_group_name_H-M   'P 1'
#
loop_
_entity.id
_entity.type
_entity.pdbx_description
1 polymer ?
#
loop_
_entity_poly.entity_id
_entity_poly.type
_entity_poly.pdbx_seq_one_letter_code
_entity_poly.pdbx_strand_id
1 'polypeptide(L)'
;MKKLSLITMLLCLALITSCENELEEDQATENVSSSITTDKMSTKTSTAKSAWQNIFWDNFDGFNWSKWSKTNRTDYNSWRCRYLPEQVFIGSWQGDTFLVLRAEKWNSNQWKSGHVKSKQNFRPGNNEELRFKARIKFNAFDNNGWKPFHLTYGAWPAFWTVEENGWPTKGEIDIMEGYTFGQSWNDKYASNLFFGWQQGNNILNSSQSVNYYSNSVNAQGGWNDFEMRWSNQNGWNKVEIYVNNSLKKTYTNNNVSGLRLDQFSAHNIILNLNIGSNDELYLFDNTKNNVFNRTEVLVDYVSVDRRTL
;
A
#
# COMPACT_ATOMS: atom_id res chain seq x y z
N MET A 1 -24.48 24.30 -61.11
CA MET A 1 -25.26 23.10 -60.75
C MET A 1 -25.34 23.02 -59.23
N LYS A 2 -26.57 22.91 -58.72
CA LYS A 2 -26.93 22.93 -57.29
C LYS A 2 -26.50 21.62 -56.60
N LYS A 3 -26.07 21.69 -55.34
CA LYS A 3 -26.81 21.15 -54.17
C LYS A 3 -26.09 21.46 -52.85
N LEU A 4 -26.72 22.31 -52.05
CA LEU A 4 -26.63 22.31 -50.59
C LEU A 4 -27.27 21.02 -50.05
N SER A 5 -26.80 20.52 -48.90
CA SER A 5 -27.66 19.83 -47.95
C SER A 5 -27.29 20.23 -46.52
N LEU A 6 -28.11 21.14 -45.98
CA LEU A 6 -28.43 21.28 -44.56
C LEU A 6 -29.09 19.98 -44.06
N ILE A 7 -28.98 19.66 -42.77
CA ILE A 7 -29.95 19.00 -41.85
C ILE A 7 -29.16 18.40 -40.67
N THR A 8 -29.52 18.41 -39.40
CA THR A 8 -30.44 19.18 -38.54
C THR A 8 -30.07 18.74 -37.12
N MET A 9 -29.97 19.69 -36.20
CA MET A 9 -29.82 19.49 -34.75
C MET A 9 -31.18 19.10 -34.15
N LEU A 10 -31.25 18.05 -33.32
CA LEU A 10 -32.36 17.91 -32.37
C LEU A 10 -31.93 17.20 -31.08
N LEU A 11 -31.95 17.99 -30.00
CA LEU A 11 -31.95 17.57 -28.60
C LEU A 11 -33.35 17.07 -28.24
N CYS A 12 -33.46 16.01 -27.44
CA CYS A 12 -34.58 15.85 -26.51
C CYS A 12 -34.20 14.96 -25.32
N LEU A 13 -34.33 15.53 -24.12
CA LEU A 13 -34.29 14.87 -22.82
C LEU A 13 -35.47 13.90 -22.66
N ALA A 14 -35.25 12.81 -21.92
CA ALA A 14 -36.27 12.25 -21.04
C ALA A 14 -35.59 11.63 -19.81
N LEU A 15 -35.70 12.32 -18.67
CA LEU A 15 -35.51 11.80 -17.33
C LEU A 15 -36.82 11.12 -16.93
N ILE A 16 -36.76 9.89 -16.41
CA ILE A 16 -37.87 9.30 -15.65
C ILE A 16 -37.31 8.72 -14.36
N THR A 17 -37.69 9.36 -13.27
CA THR A 17 -37.62 8.90 -11.88
C THR A 17 -38.76 7.92 -11.61
N SER A 18 -38.51 6.84 -10.88
CA SER A 18 -39.56 6.16 -10.11
C SER A 18 -38.97 5.54 -8.86
N CYS A 19 -39.54 5.93 -7.72
CA CYS A 19 -39.32 5.38 -6.39
C CYS A 19 -40.59 4.64 -5.93
N GLU A 20 -40.42 3.87 -4.84
CA GLU A 20 -41.44 3.31 -3.94
C GLU A 20 -42.11 2.01 -4.44
N ASN A 21 -41.79 0.86 -3.82
CA ASN A 21 -42.22 0.30 -2.52
C ASN A 21 -43.36 -0.71 -2.75
N GLU A 22 -43.15 -1.96 -2.34
CA GLU A 22 -44.11 -2.65 -1.47
C GLU A 22 -43.45 -3.87 -0.83
N LEU A 23 -43.64 -3.95 0.49
CA LEU A 23 -43.29 -5.06 1.38
C LEU A 23 -44.50 -6.00 1.41
N GLU A 24 -44.27 -7.31 1.31
CA GLU A 24 -45.23 -8.31 1.79
C GLU A 24 -44.55 -9.20 2.83
N GLU A 25 -45.08 -9.09 4.06
CA GLU A 25 -44.98 -10.08 5.13
C GLU A 25 -45.79 -11.32 4.73
N ASP A 26 -45.24 -12.51 5.00
CA ASP A 26 -46.07 -13.69 5.22
C ASP A 26 -45.58 -14.41 6.47
N GLN A 27 -46.41 -14.34 7.52
CA GLN A 27 -46.29 -15.15 8.72
C GLN A 27 -47.02 -16.47 8.51
N ALA A 28 -46.31 -17.58 8.71
CA ALA A 28 -46.94 -18.87 9.00
C ALA A 28 -46.29 -19.47 10.24
N THR A 29 -47.05 -19.44 11.33
CA THR A 29 -46.83 -20.19 12.58
C THR A 29 -47.17 -21.67 12.39
N GLU A 30 -46.27 -22.57 12.76
CA GLU A 30 -46.64 -23.88 13.31
C GLU A 30 -45.74 -24.24 14.50
N ASN A 31 -46.39 -24.54 15.61
CA ASN A 31 -45.82 -25.18 16.81
C ASN A 31 -45.60 -26.68 16.52
N VAL A 32 -44.58 -27.29 17.16
CA VAL A 32 -44.74 -28.37 18.17
C VAL A 32 -43.43 -29.17 18.36
N SER A 33 -43.15 -29.43 19.64
CA SER A 33 -42.42 -30.56 20.24
C SER A 33 -40.92 -30.43 20.53
N SER A 34 -40.69 -30.26 21.82
CA SER A 34 -39.50 -30.55 22.61
C SER A 34 -38.84 -31.90 22.33
N SER A 35 -37.52 -31.90 22.22
CA SER A 35 -36.66 -32.98 22.72
C SER A 35 -35.46 -32.38 23.45
N ILE A 36 -35.37 -32.73 24.73
CA ILE A 36 -34.27 -32.36 25.62
C ILE A 36 -33.12 -33.30 25.30
N THR A 37 -32.07 -32.79 24.68
CA THR A 37 -30.74 -33.42 24.68
C THR A 37 -29.76 -32.48 25.36
N THR A 38 -29.35 -32.91 26.56
CA THR A 38 -28.22 -32.36 27.31
C THR A 38 -26.92 -32.64 26.57
N ASP A 39 -26.58 -31.78 25.61
CA ASP A 39 -25.20 -31.61 25.21
C ASP A 39 -24.59 -30.48 26.02
N LYS A 40 -23.63 -30.84 26.87
CA LYS A 40 -22.65 -29.89 27.41
C LYS A 40 -21.88 -29.32 26.23
N MET A 41 -22.46 -28.31 25.59
CA MET A 41 -21.78 -27.45 24.65
C MET A 41 -20.72 -26.72 25.46
N SER A 42 -19.51 -27.26 25.44
CA SER A 42 -18.30 -26.53 25.76
C SER A 42 -18.25 -25.36 24.77
N THR A 43 -18.85 -24.25 25.19
CA THR A 43 -18.62 -22.95 24.61
C THR A 43 -17.15 -22.67 24.87
N LYS A 44 -16.31 -23.10 23.94
CA LYS A 44 -15.07 -22.39 23.65
C LYS A 44 -15.51 -20.96 23.42
N THR A 45 -15.42 -20.15 24.47
CA THR A 45 -15.41 -18.71 24.36
C THR A 45 -14.32 -18.39 23.35
N SER A 46 -14.69 -18.17 22.10
CA SER A 46 -13.84 -17.38 21.22
C SER A 46 -13.77 -16.05 21.93
N THR A 47 -12.66 -15.76 22.58
CA THR A 47 -12.39 -14.43 23.09
C THR A 47 -12.60 -13.48 21.92
N ALA A 48 -13.68 -12.71 21.99
CA ALA A 48 -13.97 -11.75 20.96
C ALA A 48 -12.78 -10.79 20.89
N LYS A 49 -12.24 -10.58 19.67
CA LYS A 49 -11.10 -9.68 19.48
C LYS A 49 -11.42 -8.32 20.11
N SER A 50 -10.48 -7.78 20.86
CA SER A 50 -10.65 -6.45 21.47
C SER A 50 -10.73 -5.33 20.42
N ALA A 51 -11.21 -4.16 20.85
CA ALA A 51 -11.22 -2.96 20.02
C ALA A 51 -9.78 -2.53 19.66
N TRP A 52 -9.64 -1.85 18.52
CA TRP A 52 -8.36 -1.30 18.08
C TRP A 52 -7.96 -0.10 18.96
N GLN A 53 -6.72 -0.12 19.45
CA GLN A 53 -6.05 0.99 20.11
C GLN A 53 -5.00 1.58 19.17
N ASN A 54 -5.09 2.88 18.87
CA ASN A 54 -4.04 3.56 18.12
C ASN A 54 -2.76 3.67 18.98
N ILE A 55 -1.63 3.23 18.44
CA ILE A 55 -0.32 3.28 19.11
C ILE A 55 0.69 4.14 18.33
N PHE A 56 0.35 4.51 17.10
CA PHE A 56 1.09 5.45 16.27
C PHE A 56 0.12 6.14 15.31
N TRP A 57 0.21 7.45 15.20
CA TRP A 57 -0.61 8.25 14.29
C TRP A 57 0.21 9.44 13.80
N ASP A 58 0.22 9.71 12.51
CA ASP A 58 0.73 10.94 11.94
C ASP A 58 -0.12 11.31 10.73
N ASN A 59 -0.78 12.46 10.79
CA ASN A 59 -1.57 13.05 9.71
C ASN A 59 -0.80 14.16 8.97
N PHE A 60 0.49 14.34 9.28
CA PHE A 60 1.38 15.24 8.56
C PHE A 60 0.94 16.72 8.49
N ASP A 61 0.24 17.22 9.52
CA ASP A 61 0.01 18.67 9.76
C ASP A 61 1.33 19.46 9.96
N GLY A 62 2.42 18.73 10.14
CA GLY A 62 3.79 19.21 10.17
C GLY A 62 4.74 18.01 10.09
N PHE A 63 6.01 18.25 9.74
CA PHE A 63 7.00 17.17 9.77
C PHE A 63 7.42 16.87 11.21
N ASN A 64 7.00 15.72 11.73
CA ASN A 64 7.29 15.33 13.10
C ASN A 64 8.67 14.66 13.26
N TRP A 65 9.67 15.42 13.68
CA TRP A 65 11.03 14.93 13.90
C TRP A 65 11.17 13.94 15.05
N SER A 66 10.22 13.83 15.98
CA SER A 66 10.29 12.80 17.03
C SER A 66 9.81 11.44 16.51
N LYS A 67 9.01 11.42 15.43
CA LYS A 67 8.48 10.20 14.81
C LYS A 67 9.27 9.74 13.60
N TRP A 68 9.81 10.67 12.81
CA TRP A 68 10.41 10.36 11.51
C TRP A 68 11.85 10.85 11.38
N SER A 69 12.60 10.14 10.54
CA SER A 69 13.92 10.55 10.06
C SER A 69 13.90 10.64 8.53
N LYS A 70 14.44 11.73 7.99
CA LYS A 70 14.75 11.85 6.57
C LYS A 70 16.14 11.27 6.31
N THR A 71 16.36 10.67 5.13
CA THR A 71 17.66 10.10 4.78
C THR A 71 18.42 10.99 3.80
N ASN A 72 19.75 10.88 3.83
CA ASN A 72 20.66 11.48 2.85
C ASN A 72 21.63 10.40 2.38
N ARG A 73 21.24 9.65 1.34
CA ARG A 73 21.99 8.49 0.82
C ARG A 73 21.53 8.13 -0.59
N THR A 74 22.34 7.37 -1.30
CA THR A 74 21.90 6.65 -2.50
C THR A 74 20.95 5.53 -2.12
N ASP A 75 19.96 5.23 -2.96
CA ASP A 75 19.11 4.06 -2.81
C ASP A 75 19.94 2.77 -2.88
N TYR A 76 19.53 1.73 -2.15
CA TYR A 76 20.26 0.47 -2.12
C TYR A 76 20.08 -0.31 -3.42
N ASN A 77 18.90 -0.19 -4.02
CA ASN A 77 18.47 -0.93 -5.19
C ASN A 77 18.50 -0.08 -6.46
N SER A 78 18.99 1.16 -6.40
CA SER A 78 19.19 2.02 -7.58
C SER A 78 20.22 3.12 -7.33
N TRP A 79 21.40 2.98 -7.92
CA TRP A 79 22.42 4.05 -7.92
C TRP A 79 21.96 5.34 -8.65
N ARG A 80 20.84 5.27 -9.37
CA ARG A 80 20.21 6.39 -10.09
C ARG A 80 19.37 7.26 -9.17
N CYS A 81 18.99 6.78 -8.00
CA CYS A 81 18.19 7.52 -7.05
C CYS A 81 19.04 7.94 -5.86
N ARG A 82 19.10 9.24 -5.58
CA ARG A 82 19.66 9.77 -4.33
C ARG A 82 18.55 10.33 -3.47
N TYR A 83 18.37 9.75 -2.30
CA TYR A 83 17.49 10.33 -1.28
C TYR A 83 18.14 11.55 -0.64
N LEU A 84 17.40 12.65 -0.61
CA LEU A 84 17.82 13.91 -0.03
C LEU A 84 16.74 14.47 0.92
N PRO A 85 17.09 15.01 2.10
CA PRO A 85 16.10 15.52 3.05
C PRO A 85 15.18 16.61 2.50
N GLU A 86 15.66 17.43 1.56
CA GLU A 86 14.88 18.49 0.91
C GLU A 86 13.82 17.98 -0.08
N GLN A 87 13.89 16.70 -0.48
CA GLN A 87 12.86 16.06 -1.30
C GLN A 87 11.72 15.46 -0.47
N VAL A 88 11.74 15.69 0.84
CA VAL A 88 10.69 15.36 1.79
C VAL A 88 10.18 16.64 2.43
N PHE A 89 8.92 16.98 2.24
CA PHE A 89 8.32 18.18 2.84
C PHE A 89 6.82 18.00 3.06
N ILE A 90 6.21 18.93 3.77
CA ILE A 90 4.75 18.96 3.95
C ILE A 90 4.16 19.79 2.83
N GLY A 91 3.24 19.20 2.09
CA GLY A 91 2.41 19.87 1.10
C GLY A 91 1.05 20.21 1.70
N SER A 92 0.33 21.11 1.04
CA SER A 92 -1.04 21.45 1.40
C SER A 92 -1.90 21.67 0.17
N TRP A 93 -3.14 21.20 0.18
CA TRP A 93 -4.13 21.45 -0.87
C TRP A 93 -5.51 21.59 -0.26
N GLN A 94 -6.22 22.68 -0.57
CA GLN A 94 -7.60 22.92 -0.10
C GLN A 94 -7.81 22.82 1.42
N GLY A 95 -6.77 23.11 2.21
CA GLY A 95 -6.83 23.05 3.68
C GLY A 95 -6.34 21.72 4.28
N ASP A 96 -6.17 20.68 3.45
CA ASP A 96 -5.56 19.43 3.87
C ASP A 96 -4.04 19.49 3.73
N THR A 97 -3.33 18.87 4.68
CA THR A 97 -1.86 18.69 4.66
C THR A 97 -1.48 17.24 4.43
N PHE A 98 -0.32 17.01 3.84
CA PHE A 98 0.19 15.67 3.57
C PHE A 98 1.71 15.68 3.46
N LEU A 99 2.33 14.54 3.75
CA LEU A 99 3.74 14.33 3.43
C LEU A 99 3.90 14.23 1.91
N VAL A 100 4.93 14.89 1.38
CA VAL A 100 5.34 14.79 -0.02
C VAL A 100 6.72 14.15 -0.09
N LEU A 101 6.83 13.08 -0.87
CA LEU A 101 8.09 12.53 -1.33
C LEU A 101 8.20 12.82 -2.82
N ARG A 102 9.10 13.72 -3.20
CA ARG A 102 9.22 14.19 -4.57
C ARG A 102 10.45 13.59 -5.23
N ALA A 103 10.31 13.10 -6.45
CA ALA A 103 11.39 12.82 -7.36
C ALA A 103 11.53 13.94 -8.40
N GLU A 104 12.76 14.40 -8.59
CA GLU A 104 13.15 15.38 -9.60
C GLU A 104 14.43 14.92 -10.28
N LYS A 105 14.55 15.15 -11.60
CA LYS A 105 15.78 14.85 -12.33
C LYS A 105 16.89 15.75 -11.79
N TRP A 106 18.02 15.15 -11.42
CA TRP A 106 19.17 15.87 -10.89
C TRP A 106 20.24 16.08 -11.96
N ASN A 107 20.55 15.03 -12.71
CA ASN A 107 21.44 15.08 -13.87
C ASN A 107 20.97 14.10 -14.95
N SER A 108 21.78 13.86 -15.98
CA SER A 108 21.40 13.01 -17.11
C SER A 108 20.96 11.60 -16.69
N ASN A 109 21.55 11.04 -15.63
CA ASN A 109 21.43 9.64 -15.24
C ASN A 109 20.91 9.42 -13.83
N GLN A 110 20.70 10.49 -13.06
CA GLN A 110 20.28 10.43 -11.67
C GLN A 110 19.12 11.38 -11.35
N TRP A 111 18.35 10.96 -10.36
CA TRP A 111 17.24 11.67 -9.75
C TRP A 111 17.53 11.85 -8.28
N LYS A 112 17.10 12.99 -7.74
CA LYS A 112 16.96 13.16 -6.31
C LYS A 112 15.54 12.77 -5.91
N SER A 113 15.37 12.16 -4.75
CA SER A 113 14.06 11.74 -4.28
C SER A 113 13.87 11.77 -2.77
N GLY A 114 12.64 11.54 -2.30
CA GLY A 114 12.27 11.49 -0.89
C GLY A 114 12.28 10.07 -0.30
N HIS A 115 12.77 9.96 0.93
CA HIS A 115 12.69 8.75 1.75
C HIS A 115 12.60 9.16 3.22
N VAL A 116 11.64 8.57 3.93
CA VAL A 116 11.48 8.70 5.39
C VAL A 116 11.36 7.35 6.05
N LYS A 117 11.78 7.28 7.31
CA LYS A 117 11.56 6.12 8.16
C LYS A 117 11.09 6.49 9.55
N SER A 118 10.23 5.67 10.14
CA SER A 118 9.82 5.85 11.52
C SER A 118 10.99 5.57 12.46
N LYS A 119 11.04 6.29 13.59
CA LYS A 119 12.01 6.07 14.66
C LYS A 119 11.58 4.95 15.62
N GLN A 120 10.29 4.61 15.59
CA GLN A 120 9.72 3.51 16.35
C GLN A 120 9.64 2.25 15.48
N ASN A 121 9.86 1.11 16.12
CA ASN A 121 9.72 -0.22 15.53
C ASN A 121 8.48 -0.93 16.11
N PHE A 122 7.89 -1.82 15.33
CA PHE A 122 6.61 -2.46 15.64
C PHE A 122 6.67 -3.96 15.38
N ARG A 123 6.13 -4.75 16.31
CA ARG A 123 5.92 -6.21 16.19
C ARG A 123 4.73 -6.60 17.07
N PRO A 124 3.82 -7.47 16.61
CA PRO A 124 2.80 -8.01 17.50
C PRO A 124 3.43 -8.89 18.58
N GLY A 125 3.07 -8.63 19.84
CA GLY A 125 3.29 -9.56 20.94
C GLY A 125 2.47 -10.85 20.80
N ASN A 126 2.60 -11.75 21.75
CA ASN A 126 1.78 -12.96 21.76
C ASN A 126 0.30 -12.60 21.97
N ASN A 127 -0.57 -13.17 21.15
CA ASN A 127 -2.01 -12.88 21.10
C ASN A 127 -2.32 -11.40 20.81
N GLU A 128 -1.48 -10.76 19.99
CA GLU A 128 -1.72 -9.42 19.48
C GLU A 128 -1.83 -9.41 17.95
N GLU A 129 -2.54 -8.40 17.45
CA GLU A 129 -2.57 -8.04 16.05
C GLU A 129 -2.26 -6.55 15.92
N LEU A 130 -1.32 -6.22 15.03
CA LEU A 130 -1.03 -4.86 14.61
C LEU A 130 -1.67 -4.59 13.25
N ARG A 131 -2.19 -3.38 13.06
CA ARG A 131 -2.75 -2.88 11.80
C ARG A 131 -2.01 -1.61 11.40
N PHE A 132 -1.24 -1.70 10.34
CA PHE A 132 -0.50 -0.60 9.74
C PHE A 132 -1.32 -0.05 8.59
N LYS A 133 -1.52 1.26 8.53
CA LYS A 133 -2.27 1.90 7.45
C LYS A 133 -1.52 3.11 6.92
N ALA A 134 -1.64 3.32 5.61
CA ALA A 134 -1.28 4.59 4.99
C ALA A 134 -2.30 4.94 3.90
N ARG A 135 -2.66 6.22 3.81
CA ARG A 135 -3.48 6.74 2.71
C ARG A 135 -2.60 7.51 1.75
N ILE A 136 -2.46 6.99 0.54
CA ILE A 136 -1.41 7.41 -0.41
C ILE A 136 -2.04 7.78 -1.74
N LYS A 137 -1.50 8.84 -2.36
CA LYS A 137 -1.82 9.28 -3.72
C LYS A 137 -0.54 9.47 -4.51
N PHE A 138 -0.60 9.19 -5.81
CA PHE A 138 0.53 9.33 -6.72
C PHE A 138 0.25 10.43 -7.75
N ASN A 139 1.18 11.36 -7.90
CA ASN A 139 1.08 12.46 -8.84
C ASN A 139 2.29 12.55 -9.75
N ALA A 140 2.05 12.93 -10.99
CA ALA A 140 3.09 13.27 -11.94
C ALA A 140 2.72 14.56 -12.66
N PHE A 141 3.71 15.36 -13.03
CA PHE A 141 3.54 16.60 -13.75
C PHE A 141 4.63 16.76 -14.79
N ASP A 142 4.27 17.18 -16.00
CA ASP A 142 5.20 17.68 -17.01
C ASP A 142 5.06 19.21 -17.16
N ASN A 143 5.68 19.78 -18.20
CA ASN A 143 5.56 21.21 -18.48
C ASN A 143 4.13 21.64 -18.90
N ASN A 144 3.27 20.68 -19.26
CA ASN A 144 1.89 20.89 -19.68
C ASN A 144 0.88 20.59 -18.56
N GLY A 145 1.36 20.33 -17.34
CA GLY A 145 0.53 20.11 -16.16
C GLY A 145 0.47 18.66 -15.70
N TRP A 146 -0.62 18.29 -15.03
CA TRP A 146 -0.78 16.98 -14.41
C TRP A 146 -0.80 15.85 -15.45
N LYS A 147 -0.18 14.73 -15.08
CA LYS A 147 -0.17 13.48 -15.83
C LYS A 147 -0.56 12.31 -14.91
N PRO A 148 -1.24 11.30 -15.46
CA PRO A 148 -1.40 10.04 -14.76
C PRO A 148 -0.03 9.44 -14.39
N PHE A 149 0.11 9.01 -13.14
CA PHE A 149 1.40 8.54 -12.63
C PHE A 149 1.90 7.27 -13.33
N HIS A 150 1.03 6.40 -13.84
CA HIS A 150 1.43 5.22 -14.62
C HIS A 150 2.22 5.54 -15.90
N LEU A 151 2.19 6.80 -16.37
CA LEU A 151 2.99 7.25 -17.51
C LEU A 151 4.45 7.54 -17.17
N THR A 152 4.84 7.54 -15.88
CA THR A 152 6.26 7.54 -15.53
C THR A 152 6.87 6.20 -15.88
N TYR A 153 8.08 6.18 -16.44
CA TYR A 153 8.87 4.96 -16.55
C TYR A 153 9.95 4.96 -15.48
N GLY A 154 10.02 3.90 -14.68
CA GLY A 154 11.06 3.70 -13.67
C GLY A 154 10.76 4.34 -12.31
N ALA A 155 9.61 4.99 -12.11
CA ALA A 155 9.21 5.39 -10.77
C ALA A 155 8.79 4.16 -9.96
N TRP A 156 9.32 4.04 -8.75
CA TRP A 156 9.12 2.92 -7.84
C TRP A 156 8.77 3.43 -6.43
N PRO A 157 7.52 3.87 -6.20
CA PRO A 157 7.05 4.24 -4.87
C PRO A 157 6.88 3.01 -3.98
N ALA A 158 7.14 3.15 -2.69
CA ALA A 158 6.91 2.05 -1.75
C ALA A 158 6.45 2.52 -0.35
N PHE A 159 5.62 1.67 0.27
CA PHE A 159 5.23 1.67 1.68
C PHE A 159 5.48 0.27 2.24
N TRP A 160 6.41 0.18 3.19
CA TRP A 160 6.95 -1.11 3.62
C TRP A 160 7.48 -1.02 5.05
N THR A 161 7.79 -2.18 5.62
CA THR A 161 8.36 -2.30 6.97
C THR A 161 9.51 -3.27 6.97
N VAL A 162 10.57 -2.97 7.72
CA VAL A 162 11.78 -3.79 7.75
C VAL A 162 12.50 -3.66 9.09
N GLU A 163 13.34 -4.62 9.43
CA GLU A 163 14.49 -4.37 10.31
C GLU A 163 15.75 -4.28 9.45
N GLU A 164 16.25 -3.05 9.28
CA GLU A 164 17.34 -2.74 8.33
C GLU A 164 18.65 -3.48 8.65
N ASN A 165 18.94 -3.73 9.94
CA ASN A 165 20.21 -4.32 10.34
C ASN A 165 20.25 -5.83 10.15
N GLY A 166 21.00 -6.25 9.13
CA GLY A 166 21.19 -7.66 8.79
C GLY A 166 20.13 -8.20 7.84
N TRP A 167 19.48 -7.34 7.05
CA TRP A 167 18.53 -7.74 6.01
C TRP A 167 19.04 -8.92 5.16
N PRO A 168 18.21 -9.92 4.79
CA PRO A 168 16.79 -10.07 5.12
C PRO A 168 16.53 -10.93 6.38
N THR A 169 17.55 -11.14 7.23
CA THR A 169 17.48 -12.16 8.30
C THR A 169 16.43 -11.92 9.38
N LYS A 170 15.93 -10.69 9.45
CA LYS A 170 14.93 -10.26 10.43
C LYS A 170 13.61 -9.82 9.80
N GLY A 171 13.44 -10.07 8.51
CA GLY A 171 12.21 -9.84 7.76
C GLY A 171 12.11 -8.46 7.12
N GLU A 172 11.39 -8.44 6.01
CA GLU A 172 10.85 -7.25 5.34
C GLU A 172 9.42 -7.58 4.87
N ILE A 173 8.53 -6.61 4.97
CA ILE A 173 7.15 -6.69 4.48
C ILE A 173 6.85 -5.46 3.64
N ASP A 174 6.67 -5.67 2.34
CA ASP A 174 6.22 -4.63 1.44
C ASP A 174 4.70 -4.63 1.39
N ILE A 175 4.12 -3.54 1.87
CA ILE A 175 2.68 -3.33 1.94
C ILE A 175 2.17 -2.78 0.60
N MET A 176 3.00 -2.01 -0.09
CA MET A 176 2.81 -1.60 -1.47
C MET A 176 4.15 -1.21 -2.08
N GLU A 177 4.43 -1.74 -3.26
CA GLU A 177 5.43 -1.24 -4.19
C GLU A 177 4.75 -0.98 -5.53
N GLY A 178 5.00 0.18 -6.14
CA GLY A 178 4.57 0.48 -7.50
C GLY A 178 5.69 0.26 -8.50
N TYR A 179 5.40 -0.38 -9.63
CA TYR A 179 6.32 -0.60 -10.74
C TYR A 179 5.74 0.06 -11.97
N THR A 180 6.28 1.22 -12.35
CA THR A 180 5.77 2.00 -13.49
C THR A 180 6.62 1.76 -14.74
N PHE A 181 5.96 1.34 -15.84
CA PHE A 181 6.63 0.98 -17.09
C PHE A 181 6.28 1.95 -18.24
N GLY A 182 5.82 3.16 -17.93
CA GLY A 182 5.69 4.26 -18.89
C GLY A 182 4.68 4.06 -20.03
N GLN A 183 3.67 3.22 -19.86
CA GLN A 183 2.59 3.06 -20.85
C GLN A 183 1.23 3.07 -20.15
N SER A 184 0.17 3.16 -20.95
CA SER A 184 -1.18 3.22 -20.42
C SER A 184 -1.53 1.95 -19.64
N TRP A 185 -2.02 2.11 -18.40
CA TRP A 185 -2.52 1.00 -17.56
C TRP A 185 -1.51 -0.11 -17.27
N ASN A 186 -0.21 0.20 -17.28
CA ASN A 186 0.83 -0.79 -17.04
C ASN A 186 1.52 -0.67 -15.69
N ASP A 187 1.06 0.22 -14.81
CA ASP A 187 1.55 0.25 -13.44
C ASP A 187 1.11 -1.03 -12.71
N LYS A 188 2.10 -1.70 -12.14
CA LYS A 188 1.86 -2.87 -11.30
C LYS A 188 2.11 -2.47 -9.87
N TYR A 189 1.14 -2.70 -9.00
CA TYR A 189 1.37 -2.56 -7.57
C TYR A 189 1.43 -3.94 -6.96
N ALA A 190 2.30 -4.16 -5.99
CA ALA A 190 2.42 -5.45 -5.34
C ALA A 190 2.71 -5.32 -3.85
N SER A 191 2.37 -6.38 -3.11
CA SER A 191 3.02 -6.68 -1.84
C SER A 191 4.07 -7.76 -2.06
N ASN A 192 5.06 -7.78 -1.19
CA ASN A 192 6.09 -8.80 -1.17
C ASN A 192 6.57 -9.06 0.26
N LEU A 193 7.32 -10.14 0.43
CA LEU A 193 8.01 -10.49 1.66
C LEU A 193 9.45 -10.85 1.32
N PHE A 194 10.37 -10.49 2.21
CA PHE A 194 11.74 -10.98 2.14
C PHE A 194 12.14 -11.62 3.47
N PHE A 195 12.84 -12.75 3.36
CA PHE A 195 13.41 -13.47 4.49
C PHE A 195 14.60 -14.30 4.02
N GLY A 196 15.55 -14.55 4.91
CA GLY A 196 16.68 -15.44 4.65
C GLY A 196 17.46 -15.73 5.92
N TRP A 197 18.39 -16.67 5.87
CA TRP A 197 19.22 -17.02 7.03
C TRP A 197 20.57 -16.29 7.07
N GLN A 198 20.93 -15.64 5.96
CA GLN A 198 22.20 -14.94 5.78
C GLN A 198 21.94 -13.52 5.31
N GLN A 199 22.74 -12.57 5.79
CA GLN A 199 22.67 -11.19 5.36
C GLN A 199 22.88 -11.09 3.84
N GLY A 200 22.04 -10.30 3.17
CA GLY A 200 22.06 -10.09 1.72
C GLY A 200 21.47 -11.22 0.89
N ASN A 201 20.98 -12.31 1.50
CA ASN A 201 20.46 -13.46 0.77
C ASN A 201 18.98 -13.73 1.09
N ASN A 202 18.10 -13.28 0.21
CA ASN A 202 16.67 -13.64 0.28
C ASN A 202 16.44 -15.04 -0.28
N ILE A 203 15.77 -15.90 0.51
CA ILE A 203 15.47 -17.28 0.11
C ILE A 203 14.03 -17.47 -0.37
N LEU A 204 13.18 -16.44 -0.26
CA LEU A 204 11.79 -16.55 -0.66
C LEU A 204 11.65 -16.50 -2.18
N ASN A 205 10.81 -17.40 -2.71
CA ASN A 205 10.50 -17.45 -4.13
C ASN A 205 9.47 -16.37 -4.49
N SER A 206 9.84 -15.45 -5.39
CA SER A 206 8.99 -14.34 -5.81
C SER A 206 7.63 -14.75 -6.39
N SER A 207 7.49 -15.95 -6.97
CA SER A 207 6.18 -16.44 -7.45
C SER A 207 5.18 -16.73 -6.32
N GLN A 208 5.66 -16.84 -5.08
CA GLN A 208 4.84 -17.08 -3.89
C GLN A 208 4.74 -15.84 -2.99
N SER A 209 5.85 -15.11 -2.83
CA SER A 209 5.95 -13.94 -1.94
C SER A 209 5.40 -12.67 -2.58
N VAL A 210 5.51 -12.49 -3.90
CA VAL A 210 4.95 -11.33 -4.60
C VAL A 210 3.48 -11.56 -4.90
N ASN A 211 2.65 -10.55 -4.64
CA ASN A 211 1.25 -10.54 -5.05
C ASN A 211 0.90 -9.20 -5.71
N TYR A 212 0.69 -9.22 -7.03
CA TYR A 212 0.25 -8.05 -7.77
C TYR A 212 -1.23 -7.72 -7.51
N TYR A 213 -1.52 -6.44 -7.32
CA TYR A 213 -2.88 -5.92 -7.20
C TYR A 213 -3.44 -5.69 -8.60
N SER A 214 -4.68 -6.12 -8.84
CA SER A 214 -5.39 -5.80 -10.09
C SER A 214 -5.69 -4.30 -10.19
N ASN A 215 -5.77 -3.79 -11.44
CA ASN A 215 -5.94 -2.43 -12.03
C ASN A 215 -6.71 -1.31 -11.26
N SER A 216 -6.71 -1.28 -9.93
CA SER A 216 -7.60 -0.47 -9.11
C SER A 216 -6.88 0.50 -8.17
N VAL A 217 -5.54 0.50 -8.18
CA VAL A 217 -4.74 1.29 -7.24
C VAL A 217 -4.49 2.71 -7.73
N ASN A 218 -4.55 2.98 -9.03
CA ASN A 218 -4.18 4.31 -9.52
C ASN A 218 -4.95 4.76 -10.75
N ALA A 219 -6.14 4.21 -10.97
CA ALA A 219 -6.85 4.35 -12.23
C ALA A 219 -7.07 5.81 -12.68
N GLN A 220 -7.05 6.79 -11.76
CA GLN A 220 -7.22 8.22 -12.05
C GLN A 220 -6.47 9.17 -11.08
N GLY A 221 -5.38 8.73 -10.43
CA GLY A 221 -4.63 9.57 -9.49
C GLY A 221 -5.40 9.93 -8.21
N GLY A 222 -6.26 9.01 -7.74
CA GLY A 222 -6.99 9.14 -6.47
C GLY A 222 -6.16 8.75 -5.24
N TRP A 223 -6.74 8.97 -4.05
CA TRP A 223 -6.23 8.43 -2.80
C TRP A 223 -6.59 6.95 -2.66
N ASN A 224 -5.66 6.16 -2.13
CA ASN A 224 -5.87 4.75 -1.82
C ASN A 224 -5.44 4.44 -0.40
N ASP A 225 -6.21 3.60 0.27
CA ASP A 225 -5.87 3.09 1.59
C ASP A 225 -5.11 1.77 1.43
N PHE A 226 -3.86 1.74 1.89
CA PHE A 226 -3.04 0.55 2.00
C PHE A 226 -3.01 0.10 3.46
N GLU A 227 -3.24 -1.18 3.70
CA GLU A 227 -3.28 -1.74 5.05
C GLU A 227 -2.55 -3.08 5.11
N MET A 228 -1.76 -3.26 6.16
CA MET A 228 -1.20 -4.54 6.57
C MET A 228 -1.73 -4.90 7.96
N ARG A 229 -2.20 -6.13 8.12
CA ARG A 229 -2.43 -6.74 9.43
C ARG A 229 -1.39 -7.79 9.72
N TRP A 230 -0.68 -7.65 10.83
CA TRP A 230 0.29 -8.63 11.31
C TRP A 230 -0.18 -9.15 12.65
N SER A 231 -0.63 -10.41 12.67
CA SER A 231 -1.10 -11.10 13.86
C SER A 231 -0.12 -12.16 14.34
N ASN A 232 -0.03 -12.32 15.66
CA ASN A 232 0.62 -13.44 16.32
C ASN A 232 -0.37 -14.04 17.32
N GLN A 233 -0.95 -15.20 17.00
CA GLN A 233 -1.90 -15.90 17.86
C GLN A 233 -1.27 -17.20 18.36
N ASN A 234 -0.90 -17.23 19.65
CA ASN A 234 -0.21 -18.36 20.28
C ASN A 234 1.04 -18.82 19.49
N GLY A 235 1.85 -17.87 19.01
CA GLY A 235 3.05 -18.12 18.20
C GLY A 235 2.79 -18.27 16.70
N TRP A 236 1.54 -18.42 16.27
CA TRP A 236 1.19 -18.50 14.86
C TRP A 236 1.13 -17.11 14.25
N ASN A 237 2.09 -16.81 13.38
CA ASN A 237 2.20 -15.52 12.72
C ASN A 237 1.51 -15.53 11.35
N LYS A 238 0.80 -14.45 11.04
CA LYS A 238 0.10 -14.23 9.77
C LYS A 238 0.19 -12.75 9.39
N VAL A 239 0.40 -12.49 8.10
CA VAL A 239 0.35 -11.16 7.50
C VAL A 239 -0.77 -11.12 6.46
N GLU A 240 -1.63 -10.11 6.52
CA GLU A 240 -2.70 -9.88 5.55
C GLU A 240 -2.57 -8.48 4.96
N ILE A 241 -2.61 -8.39 3.62
CA ILE A 241 -2.51 -7.12 2.89
C ILE A 241 -3.86 -6.75 2.31
N TYR A 242 -4.29 -5.52 2.54
CA TYR A 242 -5.52 -4.94 2.05
C TYR A 242 -5.23 -3.68 1.24
N VAL A 243 -5.98 -3.49 0.17
CA VAL A 243 -6.00 -2.23 -0.59
C VAL A 243 -7.45 -1.80 -0.75
N ASN A 244 -7.77 -0.57 -0.34
CA ASN A 244 -9.13 -0.02 -0.33
C ASN A 244 -10.13 -0.98 0.35
N ASN A 245 -9.75 -1.48 1.54
CA ASN A 245 -10.49 -2.47 2.34
C ASN A 245 -10.68 -3.87 1.71
N SER A 246 -10.16 -4.12 0.51
CA SER A 246 -10.19 -5.43 -0.15
C SER A 246 -8.93 -6.23 0.19
N LEU A 247 -9.10 -7.41 0.79
CA LEU A 247 -8.01 -8.36 1.03
C LEU A 247 -7.38 -8.77 -0.30
N LYS A 248 -6.07 -8.60 -0.42
CA LYS A 248 -5.29 -8.96 -1.62
C LYS A 248 -4.49 -10.23 -1.43
N LYS A 249 -3.88 -10.40 -0.25
CA LYS A 249 -3.04 -11.57 0.03
C LYS A 249 -2.96 -11.85 1.51
N THR A 250 -2.92 -13.14 1.83
CA THR A 250 -2.57 -13.65 3.16
C THR A 250 -1.26 -14.42 3.04
N TYR A 251 -0.31 -14.10 3.90
CA TYR A 251 0.98 -14.76 4.01
C TYR A 251 1.10 -15.47 5.36
N THR A 252 1.56 -16.70 5.31
CA THR A 252 1.80 -17.57 6.47
C THR A 252 3.01 -18.45 6.19
N ASN A 253 3.65 -18.96 7.23
CA ASN A 253 4.75 -19.94 7.08
C ASN A 253 4.33 -21.20 6.29
N ASN A 254 3.03 -21.48 6.16
CA ASN A 254 2.50 -22.66 5.48
C ASN A 254 2.24 -22.46 3.98
N ASN A 255 2.13 -21.21 3.51
CA ASN A 255 1.74 -20.93 2.12
C ASN A 255 2.81 -20.19 1.31
N VAL A 256 3.91 -19.79 1.94
CA VAL A 256 5.12 -19.30 1.27
C VAL A 256 6.29 -20.17 1.72
N SER A 257 6.90 -20.87 0.78
CA SER A 257 8.03 -21.76 1.10
C SER A 257 9.20 -20.98 1.67
N GLY A 258 9.80 -21.49 2.75
CA GLY A 258 10.94 -20.86 3.43
C GLY A 258 10.60 -19.65 4.32
N LEU A 259 9.36 -19.17 4.32
CA LEU A 259 8.95 -18.03 5.15
C LEU A 259 8.94 -18.41 6.64
N ARG A 260 9.49 -17.51 7.47
CA ARG A 260 9.51 -17.63 8.92
C ARG A 260 9.12 -16.31 9.59
N LEU A 261 7.84 -15.99 9.56
CA LEU A 261 7.29 -14.78 10.20
C LEU A 261 7.54 -14.75 11.72
N ASP A 262 7.72 -15.91 12.35
CA ASP A 262 8.10 -16.01 13.77
C ASP A 262 9.52 -15.49 14.06
N GLN A 263 10.39 -15.45 13.04
CA GLN A 263 11.74 -14.89 13.12
C GLN A 263 11.80 -13.39 12.80
N PHE A 264 10.70 -12.81 12.33
CA PHE A 264 10.66 -11.37 12.03
C PHE A 264 10.79 -10.58 13.33
N SER A 265 11.62 -9.53 13.31
CA SER A 265 11.85 -8.69 14.48
C SER A 265 10.90 -7.47 14.50
N ALA A 266 11.15 -6.49 15.35
CA ALA A 266 10.36 -5.25 15.30
C ALA A 266 10.80 -4.40 14.12
N HIS A 267 9.86 -4.04 13.25
CA HIS A 267 10.15 -3.30 12.01
C HIS A 267 9.87 -1.81 12.17
N ASN A 268 10.73 -0.95 11.61
CA ASN A 268 10.33 0.43 11.31
C ASN A 268 9.48 0.48 10.05
N ILE A 269 8.73 1.57 9.90
CA ILE A 269 7.97 1.93 8.69
C ILE A 269 8.90 2.71 7.76
N ILE A 270 8.82 2.45 6.46
CA ILE A 270 9.51 3.20 5.41
C ILE A 270 8.50 3.67 4.36
N LEU A 271 8.67 4.92 3.93
CA LEU A 271 8.00 5.51 2.78
C LEU A 271 9.08 6.11 1.88
N ASN A 272 9.11 5.73 0.61
CA ASN A 272 10.06 6.28 -0.36
C ASN A 272 9.46 6.35 -1.78
N LEU A 273 10.13 7.13 -2.62
CA LEU A 273 9.93 7.13 -4.07
C LEU A 273 11.27 6.82 -4.73
N ASN A 274 11.54 5.56 -5.05
CA ASN A 274 12.76 5.21 -5.77
C ASN A 274 12.63 5.50 -7.27
N ILE A 275 13.76 5.65 -7.96
CA ILE A 275 13.80 5.80 -9.42
C ILE A 275 14.79 4.79 -10.01
N GLY A 276 14.31 3.97 -10.94
CA GLY A 276 15.07 2.92 -11.62
C GLY A 276 15.38 1.74 -10.70
N SER A 277 16.26 0.88 -11.17
CA SER A 277 16.82 -0.22 -10.39
C SER A 277 18.32 -0.37 -10.69
N ASN A 278 19.06 -1.12 -9.90
CA ASN A 278 20.38 -1.59 -10.29
C ASN A 278 20.20 -2.56 -11.47
N ASP A 279 21.17 -2.58 -12.38
CA ASP A 279 21.04 -3.32 -13.64
C ASP A 279 20.89 -4.84 -13.41
N GLU A 280 21.44 -5.35 -12.31
CA GLU A 280 21.35 -6.76 -11.89
C GLU A 280 19.94 -7.19 -11.44
N LEU A 281 19.06 -6.25 -11.10
CA LEU A 281 17.70 -6.55 -10.67
C LEU A 281 16.74 -6.74 -11.85
N TYR A 282 17.08 -6.23 -13.03
CA TYR A 282 16.27 -6.29 -14.26
C TYR A 282 14.80 -5.86 -14.09
N LEU A 283 14.50 -5.01 -13.10
CA LEU A 283 13.15 -4.51 -12.84
C LEU A 283 12.73 -3.44 -13.86
N PHE A 284 13.65 -2.54 -14.21
CA PHE A 284 13.43 -1.48 -15.19
C PHE A 284 14.52 -1.49 -16.26
N ASP A 285 14.14 -1.20 -17.50
CA ASP A 285 15.11 -0.78 -18.51
C ASP A 285 15.51 0.67 -18.22
N ASN A 286 16.61 0.82 -17.50
CA ASN A 286 17.10 2.10 -17.04
C ASN A 286 17.39 3.12 -18.17
N THR A 287 17.60 2.66 -19.41
CA THR A 287 17.79 3.54 -20.56
C THR A 287 16.50 4.28 -20.94
N LYS A 288 15.35 3.76 -20.49
CA LYS A 288 14.02 4.30 -20.73
C LYS A 288 13.45 5.08 -19.54
N ASN A 289 14.20 5.23 -18.45
CA ASN A 289 13.74 5.98 -17.28
C ASN A 289 13.27 7.38 -17.69
N ASN A 290 11.97 7.59 -17.53
CA ASN A 290 11.26 8.79 -17.94
C ASN A 290 10.30 9.17 -16.80
N VAL A 291 10.89 9.76 -15.77
CA VAL A 291 10.16 10.41 -14.68
C VAL A 291 9.95 11.85 -15.11
N PHE A 292 8.71 12.33 -15.04
CA PHE A 292 8.40 13.71 -15.42
C PHE A 292 9.13 14.74 -14.53
N ASN A 293 9.02 16.03 -14.87
CA ASN A 293 9.77 17.10 -14.19
C ASN A 293 9.50 17.14 -12.67
N ARG A 294 8.33 16.67 -12.25
CA ARG A 294 7.91 16.53 -10.87
C ARG A 294 7.03 15.29 -10.74
N THR A 295 7.50 14.31 -9.99
CA THR A 295 6.75 13.08 -9.65
C THR A 295 6.72 12.94 -8.14
N GLU A 296 5.55 12.68 -7.57
CA GLU A 296 5.31 12.80 -6.13
C GLU A 296 4.51 11.60 -5.60
N VAL A 297 4.92 11.10 -4.43
CA VAL A 297 4.08 10.31 -3.54
C VAL A 297 3.57 11.24 -2.45
N LEU A 298 2.24 11.32 -2.33
CA LEU A 298 1.57 12.06 -1.28
C LEU A 298 1.06 11.07 -0.24
N VAL A 299 1.28 11.34 1.04
CA VAL A 299 0.79 10.52 2.15
C VAL A 299 -0.02 11.40 3.10
N ASP A 300 -1.32 11.12 3.18
CA ASP A 300 -2.28 11.85 4.01
C ASP A 300 -2.09 11.49 5.48
N TYR A 301 -2.09 10.19 5.80
CA TYR A 301 -1.77 9.72 7.14
C TYR A 301 -1.01 8.40 7.13
N VAL A 302 -0.32 8.14 8.24
CA VAL A 302 0.16 6.81 8.65
C VAL A 302 -0.37 6.49 10.03
N SER A 303 -0.90 5.28 10.21
CA SER A 303 -1.32 4.80 11.52
C SER A 303 -0.82 3.39 11.81
N VAL A 304 -0.57 3.10 13.09
CA VAL A 304 -0.46 1.73 13.60
C VAL A 304 -1.43 1.59 14.76
N ASP A 305 -2.34 0.63 14.62
CA ASP A 305 -3.27 0.24 15.67
C ASP A 305 -2.93 -1.16 16.18
N ARG A 306 -3.30 -1.44 17.42
CA ARG A 306 -3.08 -2.72 18.09
C ARG A 306 -4.39 -3.24 18.69
N ARG A 307 -4.56 -4.56 18.73
CA ARG A 307 -5.57 -5.22 19.55
C ARG A 307 -5.09 -6.57 20.08
N THR A 308 -5.69 -7.03 21.16
CA THR A 308 -5.62 -8.42 21.64
C THR A 308 -6.54 -9.34 20.83
N LEU A 309 -6.06 -10.57 20.58
CA LEU A 309 -6.72 -11.67 19.86
C LEU A 309 -7.34 -12.72 20.78
#